data_AF-A0A838WRD7-F1
#
_entry.id   AF-A0A838WRD7-F1
#
_cell.length_a   1.000
_cell.length_b   1.000
_cell.length_c   1.000
_cell.angle_alpha   90.00
_cell.angle_beta   90.00
_cell.angle_gamma   90.00
#
_symmetry.space_group_name_H-M   'P 1'
#
loop_
_entity.id
_entity.type
_entity.pdbx_description
1 polymer ?
#
loop_
_entity_poly.entity_id
_entity_poly.type
_entity_poly.pdbx_seq_one_letter_code
_entity_poly.pdbx_strand_id
1 'polypeptide(L)'
;VLAQAIVREGSKAVAAGMNPMDLKRGVDLAVEAVVKDLEKNARKVTSNDEVAQVGTISANGDATIGSMIAKAMQKVGNEGVITVEEAKTAETELDV
;
A
#
# COMPACT_ATOMS: atom_id res chain seq x y z
N VAL A 1 -3.58 -8.32 -9.59
CA VAL A 1 -2.72 -9.51 -9.83
C VAL A 1 -2.98 -10.64 -8.82
N LEU A 2 -2.93 -10.39 -7.51
CA LEU A 2 -3.15 -11.43 -6.48
C LEU A 2 -4.54 -12.08 -6.53
N ALA A 3 -5.61 -11.29 -6.63
CA ALA A 3 -6.97 -11.83 -6.72
C ALA A 3 -7.15 -12.80 -7.91
N GLN A 4 -6.60 -12.44 -9.07
CA GLN A 4 -6.62 -13.29 -10.27
C GLN A 4 -5.84 -14.60 -10.04
N ALA A 5 -4.68 -14.55 -9.38
CA ALA A 5 -3.89 -15.73 -9.07
C ALA A 5 -4.65 -16.69 -8.13
N ILE A 6 -5.29 -16.15 -7.08
CA ILE A 6 -6.11 -16.93 -6.15
C ILE A 6 -7.27 -17.61 -6.87
N VAL A 7 -7.97 -16.90 -7.75
CA VAL A 7 -9.07 -17.46 -8.54
C VAL A 7 -8.57 -18.57 -9.47
N ARG A 8 -7.48 -18.34 -10.19
CA ARG A 8 -6.93 -19.32 -11.13
C ARG A 8 -6.52 -20.62 -10.45
N GLU A 9 -5.77 -20.54 -9.36
CA GLU A 9 -5.34 -21.72 -8.59
C GLU A 9 -6.53 -22.37 -7.87
N GLY A 10 -7.46 -21.55 -7.37
CA GLY A 10 -8.69 -22.05 -6.74
C GLY A 10 -9.56 -22.86 -7.71
N SER A 11 -9.77 -22.36 -8.93
CA SER A 11 -10.51 -23.07 -9.98
C SER A 11 -9.85 -24.40 -10.35
N LYS A 12 -8.51 -24.47 -10.36
CA LYS A 12 -7.76 -25.71 -10.62
C LYS A 12 -7.95 -26.75 -9.50
N ALA A 13 -7.91 -26.31 -8.24
CA ALA A 13 -8.14 -27.16 -7.08
C ALA A 13 -9.57 -27.72 -7.04
N VAL A 14 -10.56 -26.89 -7.35
CA VAL A 14 -11.97 -27.33 -7.44
C VAL A 14 -12.17 -28.31 -8.60
N ALA A 15 -11.54 -28.07 -9.76
CA ALA A 15 -11.59 -29.02 -10.88
C ALA A 15 -10.96 -30.38 -10.55
N ALA A 16 -10.02 -30.43 -9.60
CA ALA A 16 -9.43 -31.67 -9.09
C ALA A 16 -10.31 -32.40 -8.04
N GLY A 17 -11.52 -31.90 -7.78
CA GLY A 17 -12.49 -32.51 -6.86
C GLY A 17 -12.40 -32.02 -5.41
N MET A 18 -11.62 -30.96 -5.13
CA MET A 18 -11.60 -30.36 -3.80
C MET A 18 -12.89 -29.56 -3.53
N ASN A 19 -13.37 -29.59 -2.29
CA ASN A 19 -14.55 -28.83 -1.87
C ASN A 19 -14.23 -27.31 -1.84
N PRO A 20 -14.94 -26.47 -2.61
CA PRO A 20 -14.73 -25.03 -2.65
C PRO A 20 -14.86 -24.35 -1.26
N MET A 21 -15.74 -24.87 -0.40
CA MET A 21 -15.97 -24.30 0.92
C MET A 21 -14.80 -24.56 1.89
N ASP A 22 -14.17 -25.73 1.80
CA ASP A 22 -12.98 -26.05 2.59
C ASP A 22 -11.76 -25.27 2.08
N LEU A 23 -11.65 -25.13 0.75
CA LEU A 23 -10.61 -24.33 0.11
C LEU A 23 -10.69 -22.86 0.53
N LYS A 24 -11.89 -22.26 0.50
CA LYS A 24 -12.10 -20.89 0.99
C LYS A 24 -11.67 -20.74 2.45
N ARG A 25 -12.12 -21.66 3.32
CA ARG A 25 -11.74 -21.63 4.74
C ARG A 25 -10.22 -21.73 4.94
N GLY A 26 -9.55 -22.59 4.19
CA GLY A 26 -8.09 -22.71 4.21
C GLY A 26 -7.38 -21.44 3.74
N VAL A 27 -7.87 -20.80 2.68
CA VAL A 27 -7.33 -19.52 2.18
C VAL A 27 -7.54 -18.42 3.21
N ASP A 28 -8.73 -18.33 3.83
CA ASP A 28 -9.02 -17.31 4.85
C ASP A 28 -8.07 -17.47 6.07
N LEU A 29 -7.84 -18.69 6.55
CA LEU A 29 -6.88 -18.98 7.62
C LEU A 29 -5.44 -18.64 7.23
N ALA A 30 -5.04 -18.95 6.00
CA ALA A 30 -3.72 -18.64 5.49
C ALA A 30 -3.50 -17.12 5.40
N VAL A 31 -4.50 -16.38 4.92
CA VAL A 31 -4.47 -14.91 4.86
C VAL A 31 -4.32 -14.33 6.27
N GLU A 32 -5.09 -14.82 7.25
CA GLU A 32 -4.98 -14.35 8.63
C GLU A 32 -3.57 -14.59 9.22
N ALA A 33 -2.98 -15.76 8.97
CA ALA A 33 -1.62 -16.07 9.40
C ALA A 33 -0.57 -15.16 8.75
N VAL A 34 -0.71 -14.91 7.43
CA VAL A 34 0.19 -14.02 6.68
C VAL A 34 0.08 -12.58 7.17
N VAL A 35 -1.14 -12.09 7.43
CA VAL A 35 -1.34 -10.73 7.98
C VAL A 35 -0.65 -10.58 9.34
N LYS A 36 -0.82 -11.56 10.24
CA LYS A 36 -0.15 -11.55 11.55
C LYS A 36 1.38 -11.56 11.42
N ASP A 37 1.92 -12.27 10.44
CA ASP A 37 3.36 -12.31 10.22
C ASP A 37 3.88 -11.00 9.61
N LEU A 38 3.13 -10.40 8.69
CA LEU A 38 3.44 -9.08 8.14
C LEU A 38 3.45 -8.01 9.23
N GLU A 39 2.48 -8.03 10.15
CA GLU A 39 2.45 -7.10 11.29
C GLU A 39 3.67 -7.23 12.20
N LYS A 40 4.17 -8.46 12.43
CA LYS A 40 5.39 -8.69 13.23
C LYS A 40 6.63 -8.15 12.55
N ASN A 41 6.69 -8.24 11.22
CA ASN A 41 7.81 -7.76 10.43
C ASN A 41 7.69 -6.27 10.07
N ALA A 42 6.54 -5.65 10.34
CA ALA A 42 6.30 -4.25 10.03
C ALA A 42 7.18 -3.36 10.90
N ARG A 43 8.03 -2.55 10.24
CA ARG A 43 8.81 -1.51 10.89
C ARG A 43 8.05 -0.19 10.79
N LYS A 44 7.86 0.48 11.94
CA LYS A 44 7.31 1.83 11.96
C LYS A 44 8.28 2.79 11.30
N VAL A 45 7.73 3.67 10.46
CA VAL A 45 8.46 4.79 9.86
C VAL A 45 8.72 5.81 10.96
N THR A 46 9.98 6.23 11.10
CA THR A 46 10.42 7.13 12.19
C THR A 46 11.08 8.40 11.68
N SER A 47 11.63 8.39 10.46
CA SER A 47 12.32 9.55 9.89
C SER A 47 11.54 10.14 8.71
N ASN A 48 11.72 11.45 8.52
CA ASN A 48 11.17 12.13 7.35
C ASN A 48 11.80 11.64 6.04
N ASP A 49 13.05 11.16 6.10
CA ASP A 49 13.75 10.58 4.94
C ASP A 49 13.11 9.26 4.51
N GLU A 50 12.65 8.43 5.45
CA GLU A 50 11.89 7.21 5.16
C GLU A 50 10.54 7.56 4.52
N VAL A 51 9.88 8.64 4.96
CA VAL A 51 8.64 9.15 4.34
C VAL A 51 8.90 9.62 2.90
N ALA A 52 9.97 10.39 2.66
CA ALA A 52 10.36 10.84 1.33
C ALA A 52 10.69 9.66 0.41
N GLN A 53 11.35 8.62 0.92
CA GLN A 53 11.66 7.40 0.19
C GLN A 53 10.39 6.64 -0.21
N VAL A 54 9.46 6.43 0.73
CA VAL A 54 8.17 5.78 0.44
C VAL A 54 7.36 6.61 -0.56
N GLY A 55 7.34 7.94 -0.41
CA GLY A 55 6.69 8.86 -1.34
C GLY A 55 7.29 8.78 -2.75
N THR A 56 8.62 8.72 -2.85
CA THR A 56 9.34 8.60 -4.14
C THR A 56 9.03 7.27 -4.84
N ILE A 57 9.06 6.15 -4.09
CA ILE A 57 8.75 4.82 -4.65
C ILE A 57 7.29 4.77 -5.10
N SER A 58 6.37 5.35 -4.32
CA SER A 58 4.95 5.39 -4.65
C SER A 58 4.64 6.30 -5.83
N ALA A 59 5.41 7.38 -6.01
CA ALA A 59 5.33 8.32 -7.14
C ALA A 59 6.07 7.82 -8.39
N ASN A 60 6.21 6.50 -8.57
CA ASN A 60 6.88 5.88 -9.71
C ASN A 60 8.34 6.34 -9.93
N GLY A 61 9.04 6.66 -8.83
CA GLY A 61 10.45 7.07 -8.84
C GLY A 61 10.69 8.58 -8.90
N ASP A 62 9.65 9.41 -8.82
CA ASP A 62 9.82 10.86 -8.79
C ASP A 62 10.23 11.37 -7.39
N ALA A 63 11.51 11.73 -7.26
CA ALA A 63 12.08 12.26 -6.02
C ALA A 63 11.53 13.65 -5.66
N THR A 64 11.07 14.42 -6.64
CA THR A 64 10.50 15.76 -6.44
C THR A 64 9.17 15.66 -5.70
N ILE A 65 8.31 14.75 -6.16
CA ILE A 65 7.01 14.45 -5.52
C ILE A 65 7.23 13.87 -4.12
N GLY A 66 8.15 12.92 -3.97
CA GLY A 66 8.48 12.35 -2.65
C GLY A 66 8.97 13.39 -1.63
N SER A 67 9.83 14.32 -2.06
CA SER A 67 10.29 15.43 -1.22
C SER A 67 9.15 16.39 -0.84
N MET A 68 8.24 16.69 -1.77
CA MET A 68 7.08 17.54 -1.49
C MET A 68 6.11 16.89 -0.50
N ILE A 69 5.83 15.59 -0.65
CA ILE A 69 4.99 14.83 0.28
C ILE A 69 5.61 14.82 1.68
N ALA A 70 6.93 14.59 1.79
CA ALA A 70 7.63 14.62 3.08
C ALA A 70 7.54 16.01 3.75
N LYS A 71 7.69 17.10 2.98
CA LYS A 71 7.52 18.46 3.48
C LYS A 71 6.07 18.75 3.92
N ALA A 72 5.08 18.28 3.16
CA ALA A 72 3.66 18.39 3.52
C ALA A 72 3.38 17.65 4.84
N MET A 73 3.80 16.38 4.95
CA MET A 73 3.62 15.57 6.15
C MET A 73 4.31 16.16 7.38
N GLN A 74 5.48 16.78 7.21
CA GLN A 74 6.16 17.47 8.31
C GLN A 74 5.39 18.69 8.83
N LYS A 75 4.68 19.41 7.94
CA LYS A 75 3.89 20.59 8.31
C LYS A 75 2.53 20.23 8.94
N VAL A 76 1.83 19.22 8.41
CA VAL A 76 0.48 18.85 8.88
C VAL A 76 0.51 17.84 10.04
N GLY A 77 1.61 17.08 10.19
CA GLY A 77 1.76 16.04 11.20
C GLY A 77 1.23 14.67 10.75
N ASN A 78 1.53 13.62 11.52
CA ASN A 78 1.30 12.22 11.12
C ASN A 78 -0.16 11.83 10.90
N GLU A 79 -1.12 12.59 11.44
CA GLU A 79 -2.56 12.35 11.31
C GLU A 79 -3.25 13.40 10.42
N GLY A 80 -2.44 14.19 9.71
CA GLY A 80 -2.90 15.24 8.81
C GLY A 80 -3.60 14.71 7.56
N VAL A 81 -4.60 15.46 7.08
CA VAL A 81 -5.21 15.23 5.77
C VAL A 81 -4.53 16.13 4.76
N ILE A 82 -4.01 15.55 3.68
CA ILE A 82 -3.42 16.29 2.56
C ILE A 82 -4.43 16.25 1.40
N THR A 83 -4.86 17.41 0.94
CA THR A 83 -5.71 17.56 -0.25
C THR A 83 -4.85 17.94 -1.44
N VAL A 84 -5.14 17.35 -2.61
CA VAL A 84 -4.45 17.68 -3.86
C VAL A 84 -5.47 18.34 -4.78
N GLU A 85 -5.13 19.52 -5.28
CA GLU A 85 -5.93 20.25 -6.28
C GLU A 85 -5.12 20.47 -7.55
N GLU A 86 -5.80 20.50 -8.69
CA GLU A 86 -5.17 20.74 -9.98
C GLU A 86 -4.97 22.25 -10.20
N ALA A 87 -3.71 22.69 -10.19
CA ALA A 87 -3.37 24.08 -10.48
C ALA A 87 -3.35 24.35 -11.99
N LYS A 88 -3.81 25.54 -12.41
CA LYS A 88 -3.71 26.00 -13.81
C LYS A 88 -2.30 26.44 -14.21
N THR A 89 -1.39 26.54 -13.25
CA THR A 89 0.01 26.92 -13.40
C THR A 89 0.90 25.68 -13.45
N ALA A 90 2.07 25.79 -14.09
CA ALA A 90 3.02 24.68 -14.21
C ALA A 90 3.83 24.40 -12.92
N GLU A 91 3.70 25.25 -11.90
CA GLU A 91 4.44 25.15 -10.65
C GLU A 91 3.58 24.49 -9.56
N THR A 92 4.18 23.55 -8.83
CA THR A 92 3.54 22.89 -7.69
C THR A 92 3.78 23.72 -6.43
N GLU A 93 2.73 24.39 -5.96
CA GLU A 93 2.76 25.17 -4.72
C GLU A 93 2.19 24.35 -3.55
N LEU A 94 2.70 24.62 -2.34
CA LEU A 94 2.29 23.93 -1.12
C LEU A 94 1.81 24.99 -0.12
N ASP A 95 0.50 25.25 -0.15
CA ASP A 95 -0.20 26.09 0.81
C ASP A 95 -0.56 25.29 2.07
N VAL A 96 -0.56 25.96 3.23
CA VAL A 96 -0.76 25.37 4.56
C VAL A 96 -2.10 25.78 5.12
#